data_AF-A0A2V5MWV8-F1
#
_entry.id   AF-A0A2V5MWV8-F1
#
_cell.length_a   1.000
_cell.length_b   1.000
_cell.length_c   1.000
_cell.angle_alpha   90.00
_cell.angle_beta   90.00
_cell.angle_gamma   90.00
#
_symmetry.space_group_name_H-M   'P 1'
#
loop_
_entity.id
_entity.type
_entity.pdbx_description
1 polymer ?
#
loop_
_entity_poly.entity_id
_entity_poly.type
_entity_poly.pdbx_seq_one_letter_code
_entity_poly.pdbx_strand_id
1 'polypeptide(L)'
;MYRTAKATLIGEAIVRFSKTGDFELTVSKGPGITLLSLRQDAAFAEFNASFTGQHWSGPTAQAPQQLHGWLGLRDQFLRAPNQKTLRYVSGSERFQFRF
;
A
#
# COMPACT_ATOMS: atom_id res chain seq x y z
N MET A 1 -3.71 -1.61 -9.04
CA MET A 1 -2.55 -1.62 -9.95
C MET A 1 -1.47 -0.74 -9.38
N TYR A 2 -0.26 -1.28 -9.25
CA TYR A 2 0.97 -0.55 -8.95
C TYR A 2 1.93 -0.68 -10.13
N ARG A 3 2.67 0.38 -10.46
CA ARG A 3 3.60 0.39 -11.59
C ARG A 3 4.83 1.24 -11.30
N THR A 4 5.98 0.71 -11.68
CA THR A 4 7.24 1.43 -11.85
C THR A 4 7.76 1.24 -13.28
N ALA A 5 8.95 1.75 -13.58
CA ALA A 5 9.61 1.45 -14.84
C ALA A 5 9.99 -0.05 -14.98
N LYS A 6 10.20 -0.75 -13.86
CA LYS A 6 10.73 -2.13 -13.84
C LYS A 6 9.68 -3.19 -13.53
N ALA A 7 8.57 -2.82 -12.89
CA ALA A 7 7.57 -3.77 -12.41
C ALA A 7 6.16 -3.23 -12.56
N THR A 8 5.21 -4.15 -12.78
CA THR A 8 3.77 -3.87 -12.69
C THR A 8 3.11 -4.95 -11.84
N LEU A 9 2.34 -4.53 -10.85
CA LEU A 9 1.54 -5.38 -9.97
C LEU A 9 0.06 -5.11 -10.23
N ILE A 10 -0.66 -6.15 -10.62
CA ILE A 10 -2.12 -6.13 -10.82
C ILE A 10 -2.70 -7.26 -9.98
N GLY A 11 -3.77 -6.95 -9.24
CA GLY A 11 -4.42 -7.89 -8.34
C GLY A 11 -5.66 -7.26 -7.72
N GLU A 12 -6.41 -8.09 -7.00
CA GLU A 12 -7.49 -7.65 -6.14
C GLU A 12 -6.90 -6.93 -4.92
N ALA A 13 -7.56 -5.85 -4.49
CA ALA A 13 -7.10 -5.05 -3.36
C ALA A 13 -8.21 -4.94 -2.32
N ILE A 14 -7.92 -5.35 -1.09
CA ILE A 14 -8.75 -5.09 0.08
C ILE A 14 -8.09 -3.96 0.85
N VAL A 15 -8.83 -2.88 1.05
CA VAL A 15 -8.38 -1.72 1.82
C VAL A 15 -9.30 -1.55 3.02
N ARG A 16 -8.71 -1.44 4.20
CA ARG A 16 -9.40 -1.12 5.45
C ARG A 16 -8.72 0.05 6.10
N PHE A 17 -9.49 0.98 6.62
CA PHE A 17 -8.96 2.06 7.43
C PHE A 17 -9.98 2.50 8.48
N SER A 18 -9.49 3.01 9.60
CA SER A 18 -10.30 3.48 10.71
C SER A 18 -10.25 5.00 10.84
N LYS A 19 -11.21 5.59 11.57
CA LYS A 19 -11.18 7.02 11.92
C LYS A 19 -9.98 7.38 12.82
N THR A 20 -9.45 6.40 13.55
CA THR A 20 -8.25 6.54 14.38
C THR A 20 -6.95 6.48 13.57
N GLY A 21 -7.05 6.22 12.27
CA GLY A 21 -5.93 6.26 11.35
C GLY A 21 -5.16 4.95 11.24
N ASP A 22 -5.76 3.83 11.60
CA ASP A 22 -5.23 2.51 11.23
C ASP A 22 -5.50 2.28 9.75
N PHE A 23 -4.57 1.62 9.07
CA PHE A 23 -4.67 1.31 7.66
C PHE A 23 -4.13 -0.09 7.38
N GLU A 24 -4.92 -0.88 6.66
CA GLU A 24 -4.52 -2.16 6.12
C GLU A 24 -4.77 -2.19 4.61
N LEU A 25 -3.79 -2.69 3.88
CA LEU A 25 -3.88 -3.03 2.47
C LEU A 25 -3.42 -4.47 2.26
N THR A 26 -4.26 -5.26 1.62
CA THR A 26 -3.89 -6.58 1.11
C THR A 26 -4.09 -6.59 -0.40
N VAL A 27 -3.07 -7.01 -1.15
CA VAL A 27 -3.15 -7.26 -2.60
C VAL A 27 -2.98 -8.76 -2.86
N SER A 28 -3.92 -9.35 -3.59
CA SER A 28 -3.93 -10.78 -3.94
C SER A 28 -3.99 -10.99 -5.45
N LYS A 29 -3.40 -12.10 -5.92
CA LYS A 29 -3.57 -12.55 -7.33
C LYS A 29 -4.93 -13.24 -7.55
N GLY A 30 -5.49 -13.77 -6.48
CA GLY A 30 -6.71 -14.57 -6.43
C GLY A 30 -6.80 -15.26 -5.06
N PRO A 31 -7.77 -16.17 -4.86
CA PRO A 31 -8.01 -16.82 -3.58
C PRO A 31 -6.74 -17.48 -3.02
N GLY A 32 -6.38 -17.13 -1.77
CA GLY A 32 -5.25 -17.73 -1.05
C GLY A 32 -3.85 -17.27 -1.45
N ILE A 33 -3.69 -16.40 -2.47
CA ILE A 33 -2.37 -15.93 -2.91
C ILE A 33 -2.20 -14.44 -2.61
N THR A 34 -1.66 -14.15 -1.42
CA THR A 34 -1.28 -12.79 -1.00
C THR A 34 0.05 -12.38 -1.64
N LEU A 35 0.01 -11.32 -2.44
CA LEU A 35 1.20 -10.73 -3.06
C LEU A 35 1.83 -9.67 -2.17
N LEU A 36 0.99 -8.87 -1.50
CA LEU A 36 1.43 -7.79 -0.63
C LEU A 36 0.47 -7.63 0.55
N SER A 37 1.02 -7.44 1.73
CA SER A 37 0.30 -6.90 2.88
C SER A 37 1.04 -5.68 3.43
N LEU A 38 0.28 -4.66 3.79
CA LEU A 38 0.75 -3.45 4.43
C LEU A 38 -0.20 -3.13 5.57
N ARG A 39 0.34 -3.04 6.78
CA ARG A 39 -0.34 -2.52 7.96
C ARG A 39 0.40 -1.30 8.46
N GLN A 40 -0.33 -0.26 8.84
CA GLN A 40 0.29 0.92 9.42
C GLN A 40 -0.69 1.70 10.27
N ASP A 41 -0.16 2.34 11.30
CA ASP A 41 -0.83 3.37 12.06
C ASP A 41 -0.07 4.71 11.87
N ALA A 42 -0.23 5.65 12.80
CA ALA A 42 0.46 6.94 12.72
C ALA A 42 1.99 6.86 12.92
N ALA A 43 2.48 5.85 13.65
CA ALA A 43 3.86 5.75 14.09
C ALA A 43 4.60 4.53 13.53
N PHE A 44 3.91 3.40 13.31
CA PHE A 44 4.50 2.13 12.92
C PHE A 44 3.88 1.59 11.64
N ALA A 45 4.70 0.81 10.91
CA ALA A 45 4.24 0.09 9.74
C ALA A 45 4.92 -1.28 9.63
N GLU A 46 4.21 -2.19 9.00
CA GLU A 46 4.67 -3.52 8.59
C GLU A 46 4.33 -3.71 7.11
N PHE A 47 5.34 -4.00 6.31
CA PHE A 47 5.25 -4.20 4.88
C PHE A 47 5.82 -5.56 4.51
N ASN A 48 5.02 -6.36 3.80
CA ASN A 48 5.42 -7.68 3.31
C ASN A 48 5.03 -7.79 1.83
N ALA A 49 6.00 -7.99 0.94
CA ALA A 49 5.78 -8.15 -0.48
C ALA A 49 6.38 -9.48 -0.98
N SER A 50 5.55 -10.53 -1.00
CA SER A 50 5.93 -11.87 -1.44
C SER A 50 6.46 -11.92 -2.88
N PHE A 51 5.99 -11.02 -3.75
CA PHE A 51 6.40 -10.99 -5.17
C PHE A 51 7.81 -10.42 -5.40
N THR A 52 8.38 -9.71 -4.42
CA THR A 52 9.78 -9.23 -4.45
C THR A 52 10.63 -9.83 -3.34
N GLY A 53 10.03 -10.56 -2.39
CA GLY A 53 10.70 -11.00 -1.16
C GLY A 53 11.06 -9.85 -0.22
N GLN A 54 10.48 -8.66 -0.41
CA GLN A 54 10.79 -7.50 0.41
C GLN A 54 9.92 -7.50 1.67
N HIS A 55 10.56 -7.41 2.82
CA HIS A 55 9.91 -7.34 4.12
C HIS A 55 10.54 -6.21 4.93
N TRP A 56 9.71 -5.45 5.64
CA TRP A 56 10.17 -4.40 6.53
C TRP A 56 9.12 -4.11 7.60
N SER A 57 9.56 -3.85 8.83
CA SER A 57 8.70 -3.36 9.89
C SER A 57 9.45 -2.37 10.77
N GLY A 58 8.73 -1.39 11.31
CA GLY A 58 9.31 -0.42 12.23
C GLY A 58 8.62 0.94 12.19
N PRO A 59 9.24 1.96 12.82
CA PRO A 59 8.71 3.31 12.80
C PRO A 59 8.66 3.86 11.38
N THR A 60 7.53 4.47 10.99
CA THR A 60 7.32 5.04 9.65
C THR A 60 8.39 6.08 9.28
N ALA A 61 8.87 6.84 10.26
CA ALA A 61 9.96 7.82 10.10
C ALA A 61 11.32 7.18 9.72
N GLN A 62 11.51 5.89 9.97
CA GLN A 62 12.73 5.14 9.67
C GLN A 62 12.57 4.22 8.46
N ALA A 63 11.45 4.32 7.74
CA ALA A 63 11.19 3.48 6.59
C ALA A 63 12.23 3.72 5.47
N PRO A 64 12.72 2.65 4.83
CA PRO A 64 13.51 2.75 3.61
C PRO A 64 12.79 3.61 2.56
N GLN A 65 13.55 4.42 1.82
CA GLN A 65 13.00 5.33 0.83
C GLN A 65 12.10 4.63 -0.21
N GLN A 66 12.39 3.37 -0.53
CA GLN A 66 11.63 2.56 -1.47
C GLN A 66 10.21 2.23 -0.97
N LEU A 67 9.93 2.40 0.33
CA LEU A 67 8.61 2.15 0.91
C LEU A 67 7.78 3.41 1.09
N HIS A 68 8.36 4.60 0.90
CA HIS A 68 7.66 5.87 1.16
C HIS A 68 6.39 6.02 0.33
N GLY A 69 6.38 5.58 -0.94
CA GLY A 69 5.18 5.55 -1.75
C GLY A 69 4.10 4.60 -1.20
N TRP A 70 4.49 3.40 -0.76
CA TRP A 70 3.56 2.45 -0.14
C TRP A 70 2.97 2.98 1.16
N LEU A 71 3.80 3.53 2.04
CA LEU A 71 3.35 4.09 3.32
C LEU A 71 2.45 5.32 3.11
N GLY A 72 2.76 6.16 2.12
CA GLY A 72 1.95 7.34 1.78
C GLY A 72 0.50 7.04 1.39
N LEU A 73 0.15 5.79 1.04
CA LEU A 73 -1.21 5.40 0.69
C LEU A 73 -2.22 5.65 1.82
N ARG A 74 -1.83 5.46 3.08
CA ARG A 74 -2.71 5.69 4.24
C ARG A 74 -3.33 7.07 4.19
N ASP A 75 -2.51 8.10 4.04
CA ASP A 75 -2.97 9.49 4.01
C ASP A 75 -3.88 9.75 2.80
N GLN A 76 -3.63 9.09 1.67
CA GLN A 76 -4.47 9.24 0.49
C GLN A 76 -5.89 8.66 0.71
N PHE A 77 -5.98 7.49 1.34
CA PHE A 77 -7.27 6.87 1.67
C PHE A 77 -8.01 7.61 2.77
N LEU A 78 -7.31 8.08 3.81
CA LEU A 78 -7.90 8.84 4.90
C LEU A 78 -8.46 10.20 4.43
N ARG A 79 -7.81 10.86 3.46
CA ARG A 79 -8.28 12.14 2.91
C ARG A 79 -9.49 11.99 1.99
N ALA A 80 -9.68 10.83 1.36
CA ALA A 80 -10.68 10.64 0.33
C ALA A 80 -11.43 9.30 0.46
N PRO A 81 -12.10 9.03 1.60
CA PRO A 81 -12.63 7.70 1.93
C PRO A 81 -13.75 7.21 1.00
N ASN A 82 -14.44 8.11 0.30
CA ASN A 82 -15.59 7.79 -0.55
C ASN A 82 -15.27 7.80 -2.06
N GLN A 83 -13.99 7.86 -2.45
CA GLN A 83 -13.62 7.84 -3.86
C GLN A 83 -13.69 6.44 -4.47
N LYS A 84 -14.41 6.30 -5.58
CA LYS A 84 -14.46 5.07 -6.40
C LYS A 84 -13.13 4.74 -7.07
N THR A 85 -12.24 5.71 -7.19
CA THR A 85 -10.92 5.51 -7.79
C THR A 85 -9.91 6.37 -7.06
N LEU A 86 -8.85 5.73 -6.59
CA LEU A 86 -7.69 6.42 -6.03
C LEU A 86 -6.54 6.36 -7.02
N ARG A 87 -5.93 7.51 -7.31
CA ARG A 87 -4.71 7.61 -8.12
C ARG A 87 -3.68 8.37 -7.31
N TYR A 88 -2.52 7.76 -7.12
CA TYR A 88 -1.44 8.35 -6.33
C TYR A 88 -0.10 8.13 -7.04
N VAL A 89 0.74 9.16 -7.03
CA VAL A 89 2.07 9.14 -7.65
C VAL A 89 3.07 9.57 -6.58
N SER A 90 4.09 8.75 -6.38
CA SER A 90 5.21 9.03 -5.47
C SER A 90 6.52 8.77 -6.21
N GLY A 91 7.22 9.84 -6.59
CA GLY A 91 8.41 9.73 -7.45
C GLY A 91 8.10 8.95 -8.74
N SER A 92 8.78 7.82 -8.94
CA SER A 92 8.57 6.94 -10.09
C SER A 92 7.43 5.92 -9.94
N GLU A 93 6.88 5.80 -8.73
CA GLU A 93 5.82 4.85 -8.38
C GLU A 93 4.45 5.43 -8.73
N ARG A 94 3.62 4.61 -9.36
CA ARG A 94 2.23 4.95 -9.70
C ARG A 94 1.29 3.92 -9.12
N PHE A 95 0.32 4.39 -8.35
CA PHE A 95 -0.71 3.59 -7.70
C PHE A 95 -2.08 3.95 -8.28
N GLN A 96 -2.88 2.93 -8.57
CA GLN A 96 -4.25 3.08 -9.02
C GLN A 96 -5.14 2.00 -8.40
N PHE A 97 -6.14 2.41 -7.64
CA PHE A 97 -7.17 1.54 -7.07
C PHE A 97 -8.52 1.91 -7.68
N ARG A 98 -9.37 0.92 -7.92
CA ARG A 98 -10.74 1.06 -8.44
C ARG A 98 -11.64 0.19 -7.58
N PHE A 99 -12.71 0.77 -7.03
CA PHE A 99 -13.67 0.14 -6.13
C PHE A 99 -15.08 0.24 -6.70
#